data_AF-A0A7S1ZLZ9-F1
#
_entry.id   AF-A0A7S1ZLZ9-F1
#
_cell.length_a   1.000
_cell.length_b   1.000
_cell.length_c   1.000
_cell.angle_alpha   90.00
_cell.angle_beta   90.00
_cell.angle_gamma   90.00
#
_symmetry.space_group_name_H-M   'P 1'
#
loop_
_entity.id
_entity.type
_entity.pdbx_description
1 polymer ?
#
loop_
_entity_poly.entity_id
_entity_poly.type
_entity_poly.pdbx_seq_one_letter_code
_entity_poly.pdbx_strand_id
1 'polypeptide(L)'
;YAVAHPMSEGPTRRRVETSLAPLLRHFTGLHIIVELKNGRSYRGFLKAADNYMNLVLHYASTSVSSSVNNESSDTNQYNVAYERHSSQSLKETLDPEEYELLHIRGPSIRYVHLPGDANLQALIKEGLNRERGALDKYRRGKRKVKS
;
A
#
# COMPACT_ATOMS: atom_id res chain seq x y z
N TYR A 1 -45.99 38.65 11.21
CA TYR A 1 -45.31 38.06 10.04
C TYR A 1 -43.81 38.16 10.25
N ALA A 2 -43.14 37.05 10.58
CA ALA A 2 -41.68 37.01 10.75
C ALA A 2 -41.06 36.41 9.48
N VAL A 3 -40.15 37.16 8.85
CA VAL A 3 -39.45 36.75 7.63
C VAL A 3 -38.23 35.93 8.05
N ALA A 4 -38.19 34.65 7.66
CA ALA A 4 -37.05 33.78 7.89
C ALA A 4 -35.92 34.12 6.91
N HIS A 5 -34.77 34.56 7.42
CA HIS A 5 -33.55 34.71 6.63
C HIS A 5 -32.86 33.35 6.45
N PRO A 6 -32.41 33.00 5.23
CA PRO A 6 -31.66 31.76 5.02
C PRO A 6 -30.28 31.87 5.67
N MET A 7 -30.03 30.96 6.61
CA MET A 7 -28.72 30.72 7.22
C MET A 7 -27.70 30.40 6.12
N SER A 8 -26.65 31.20 6.02
CA SER A 8 -25.53 30.95 5.11
C SER A 8 -24.81 29.67 5.54
N GLU A 9 -24.78 28.66 4.66
CA GLU A 9 -23.98 27.46 4.87
C GLU A 9 -22.50 27.84 5.01
N GLY A 10 -21.96 27.71 6.23
CA GLY A 10 -20.54 27.90 6.50
C GLY A 10 -19.69 26.86 5.76
N PRO A 11 -18.38 27.13 5.56
CA PRO A 11 -17.50 26.23 4.83
C PRO A 11 -17.47 24.87 5.54
N THR A 12 -17.94 23.83 4.86
CA THR A 12 -17.83 22.45 5.31
C THR A 12 -16.36 22.12 5.50
N ARG A 13 -15.92 22.06 6.76
CA ARG A 13 -14.61 21.54 7.16
C ARG A 13 -14.51 20.15 6.53
N ARG A 14 -13.70 20.00 5.48
CA ARG A 14 -13.38 18.68 4.92
C ARG A 14 -12.87 17.84 6.08
N ARG A 15 -13.59 16.75 6.40
CA ARG A 15 -13.08 15.76 7.34
C ARG A 15 -11.72 15.35 6.83
N VAL A 16 -10.69 15.57 7.65
CA VAL A 16 -9.37 15.03 7.39
C VAL A 16 -9.54 13.52 7.53
N GLU A 17 -9.41 12.80 6.43
CA GLU A 17 -9.40 11.34 6.47
C GLU A 17 -8.20 10.93 7.33
N THR A 18 -8.46 10.25 8.44
CA THR A 18 -7.43 9.81 9.39
C THR A 18 -6.71 8.53 8.92
N SER A 19 -6.96 8.12 7.67
CA SER A 19 -6.37 6.91 7.10
C SER A 19 -5.06 7.23 6.39
N LEU A 20 -4.08 6.35 6.55
CA LEU A 20 -2.83 6.39 5.79
C LEU A 20 -3.00 5.86 4.36
N ALA A 21 -4.07 5.10 4.07
CA ALA A 21 -4.26 4.45 2.78
C ALA A 21 -4.23 5.40 1.57
N PRO A 22 -4.84 6.60 1.63
CA PRO A 22 -4.73 7.58 0.54
C PRO A 22 -3.29 8.00 0.25
N LEU A 23 -2.39 7.98 1.24
CA LEU A 23 -0.98 8.34 1.07
C LEU A 23 -0.27 7.45 0.04
N LEU A 24 -0.60 6.15 0.02
CA LEU A 24 0.04 5.20 -0.89
C LEU A 24 -0.20 5.53 -2.37
N ARG A 25 -1.29 6.25 -2.69
CA ARG A 25 -1.57 6.71 -4.06
C ARG A 25 -0.46 7.64 -4.58
N HIS A 26 0.20 8.37 -3.69
CA HIS A 26 1.29 9.28 -4.05
C HIS A 26 2.60 8.54 -4.37
N PHE A 27 2.73 7.28 -3.97
CA PHE A 27 3.91 6.43 -4.19
C PHE A 27 3.82 5.58 -5.47
N THR A 28 2.83 5.87 -6.32
CA THR A 28 2.72 5.24 -7.64
C THR A 28 3.99 5.47 -8.46
N GLY A 29 4.48 4.39 -9.07
CA GLY A 29 5.75 4.34 -9.80
C GLY A 29 6.96 3.90 -8.95
N LEU A 30 6.84 3.84 -7.62
CA LEU A 30 7.94 3.32 -6.79
C LEU A 30 8.05 1.80 -6.88
N HIS A 31 9.28 1.30 -6.88
CA HIS A 31 9.57 -0.12 -6.72
C HIS A 31 9.49 -0.49 -5.23
N ILE A 32 8.46 -1.25 -4.85
CA ILE A 32 8.16 -1.55 -3.43
C ILE A 32 8.20 -3.05 -3.18
N ILE A 33 8.32 -3.43 -1.91
CA ILE A 33 8.13 -4.81 -1.45
C ILE A 33 6.89 -4.84 -0.56
N VAL A 34 5.99 -5.79 -0.80
CA VAL A 34 4.76 -5.99 -0.04
C VAL A 34 4.85 -7.35 0.65
N GLU A 35 4.95 -7.33 1.98
CA GLU A 35 4.90 -8.53 2.81
C GLU A 35 3.46 -8.81 3.23
N LEU A 36 3.00 -10.04 3.00
CA LEU A 36 1.68 -10.51 3.38
C LEU A 36 1.68 -11.18 4.76
N LYS A 37 0.51 -11.25 5.38
CA LYS A 37 0.30 -11.91 6.67
C LYS A 37 0.63 -13.40 6.67
N ASN A 38 0.67 -14.06 5.51
CA ASN A 38 1.09 -15.46 5.40
C ASN A 38 2.61 -15.63 5.23
N GLY A 39 3.39 -14.53 5.31
CA GLY A 39 4.85 -14.54 5.16
C GLY A 39 5.33 -14.47 3.70
N ARG A 40 4.43 -14.53 2.71
CA ARG A 40 4.82 -14.30 1.31
C ARG A 40 5.14 -12.83 1.08
N SER A 41 6.10 -12.58 0.21
CA SER A 41 6.49 -11.22 -0.14
C SER A 41 6.58 -11.06 -1.65
N TYR A 42 6.12 -9.91 -2.14
CA TYR A 42 6.10 -9.56 -3.56
C TYR A 42 6.84 -8.25 -3.77
N ARG A 43 7.75 -8.21 -4.74
CA ARG A 43 8.43 -6.98 -5.15
C ARG A 43 7.93 -6.55 -6.52
N GLY A 44 7.77 -5.26 -6.77
CA GLY A 44 7.36 -4.74 -8.07
C GLY A 44 7.05 -3.24 -8.04
N PHE A 45 6.67 -2.67 -9.18
CA PHE A 45 6.33 -1.24 -9.27
C PHE A 45 4.88 -0.99 -8.86
N LEU A 46 4.65 -0.09 -7.90
CA LEU A 46 3.30 0.27 -7.47
C LEU A 46 2.56 1.00 -8.60
N LYS A 47 1.57 0.36 -9.21
CA LYS A 47 0.75 0.93 -10.27
C LYS A 47 -0.45 1.69 -9.71
N ALA A 48 -1.11 1.15 -8.70
CA ALA A 48 -2.28 1.75 -8.08
C ALA A 48 -2.44 1.34 -6.62
N ALA A 49 -3.06 2.22 -5.84
CA ALA A 49 -3.48 1.97 -4.47
C ALA A 49 -4.88 2.56 -4.25
N ASP A 50 -5.74 1.89 -3.50
CA ASP A 50 -7.06 2.40 -3.14
C ASP A 50 -7.16 2.80 -1.65
N ASN A 51 -8.36 3.21 -1.22
CA ASN A 51 -8.60 3.65 0.17
C ASN A 51 -8.64 2.48 1.18
N TYR A 52 -8.59 1.24 0.70
CA TYR A 52 -8.62 0.02 1.51
C TYR A 52 -7.27 -0.71 1.49
N MET A 53 -6.21 -0.04 1.01
CA MET A 53 -4.87 -0.60 0.84
C MET A 53 -4.81 -1.77 -0.16
N ASN A 54 -5.80 -1.91 -1.05
CA ASN A 54 -5.63 -2.83 -2.17
C ASN A 54 -4.57 -2.23 -3.11
N LEU A 55 -3.58 -3.04 -3.46
CA LEU A 55 -2.45 -2.62 -4.27
C LEU A 55 -2.44 -3.36 -5.60
N VAL A 56 -2.02 -2.65 -6.65
CA VAL A 56 -1.71 -3.23 -7.94
C VAL A 56 -0.23 -3.02 -8.21
N LEU A 57 0.51 -4.10 -8.38
CA LEU A 57 1.92 -4.08 -8.76
C LEU A 57 2.08 -4.44 -10.24
N HIS A 58 3.09 -3.84 -10.87
CA HIS A 58 3.52 -4.13 -12.23
C HIS A 58 4.91 -4.77 -12.22
N TYR A 59 5.12 -5.76 -13.09
CA TYR A 59 6.34 -6.57 -13.14
C TYR A 59 6.71 -7.12 -11.76
N ALA A 60 5.72 -7.74 -11.11
CA ALA A 60 5.88 -8.25 -9.76
C ALA A 60 6.56 -9.62 -9.78
N SER A 61 7.39 -9.89 -8.78
CA SER A 61 7.94 -11.23 -8.56
C SER A 61 7.84 -11.62 -7.08
N THR A 62 7.72 -12.91 -6.81
CA THR A 62 7.85 -13.41 -5.44
C THR A 62 9.29 -13.18 -4.96
N SER A 63 9.46 -12.59 -3.79
CA SER A 63 10.77 -12.54 -3.13
C SER A 63 10.89 -13.76 -2.24
N VAL A 64 11.79 -14.67 -2.58
CA VAL A 64 12.15 -15.79 -1.71
C VAL A 64 12.80 -15.18 -0.47
N SER A 65 12.08 -15.16 0.64
CA SER A 65 12.69 -14.95 1.95
C SER A 65 13.55 -16.17 2.22
N SER A 66 14.79 -16.17 1.72
CA SER A 66 15.80 -17.12 2.14
C SER A 66 15.95 -16.92 3.64
N SER A 67 15.33 -17.81 4.42
CA SER A 67 15.65 -18.04 5.81
C SER A 67 17.12 -18.50 5.86
N VAL A 68 18.04 -17.54 5.80
CA VAL A 68 19.44 -17.75 6.12
C VAL A 68 19.47 -17.92 7.63
N ASN A 69 19.37 -19.18 8.07
CA ASN A 69 19.76 -19.60 9.40
C ASN A 69 21.26 -19.32 9.55
N ASN A 70 21.63 -18.13 10.01
CA ASN A 70 22.94 -17.94 10.61
C ASN A 70 22.88 -18.59 12.00
N GLU A 71 23.07 -19.91 12.04
CA GLU A 71 23.37 -20.63 13.28
C GLU A 71 24.73 -20.15 13.77
N SER A 72 24.71 -19.12 14.62
CA SER A 72 25.78 -18.88 15.58
C SER A 72 25.59 -19.95 16.66
N SER A 73 26.51 -20.88 16.74
CA SER A 73 26.58 -21.90 17.77
C SER A 73 26.53 -21.24 19.15
N ASP A 74 25.48 -21.49 19.92
CA ASP A 74 25.62 -21.79 21.36
C ASP A 74 24.30 -22.31 21.92
N THR A 75 24.43 -23.46 22.58
CA THR A 75 23.47 -24.28 23.32
C THR A 75 22.38 -23.53 24.09
N ASN A 76 21.11 -23.95 23.95
CA ASN A 76 20.37 -24.48 25.11
C ASN A 76 19.06 -25.20 24.73
N GLN A 77 18.95 -26.40 25.30
CA GLN A 77 17.84 -27.33 25.24
C GLN A 77 16.58 -26.76 25.90
N TYR A 78 15.48 -26.66 25.16
CA TYR A 78 14.13 -26.92 25.68
C TYR A 78 13.26 -27.47 24.55
N ASN A 79 13.25 -28.81 24.43
CA ASN A 79 12.28 -29.56 23.64
C ASN A 79 11.10 -29.90 24.55
N VAL A 80 9.92 -29.33 24.30
CA VAL A 80 8.65 -29.92 24.72
C VAL A 80 7.72 -29.95 23.51
N ALA A 81 7.26 -31.17 23.24
CA ALA A 81 6.55 -31.60 22.06
C ALA A 81 5.26 -30.81 21.78
N TYR A 82 5.16 -30.30 20.55
CA TYR A 82 3.90 -30.28 19.81
C TYR A 82 4.15 -30.96 18.46
N GLU A 83 3.95 -32.27 18.43
CA GLU A 83 3.77 -32.99 17.18
C GLU A 83 2.47 -32.51 16.51
N ARG A 84 2.61 -31.83 15.38
CA ARG A 84 1.60 -31.88 14.32
C ARG A 84 2.30 -32.27 13.02
N HIS A 85 2.14 -33.54 12.67
CA HIS A 85 2.30 -34.03 11.31
C HIS A 85 1.51 -33.15 10.33
N SER A 86 2.18 -32.60 9.31
CA SER A 86 1.75 -32.75 7.92
C SER A 86 2.78 -32.15 6.96
N SER A 87 3.21 -33.00 6.02
CA SER A 87 3.78 -32.72 4.70
C SER A 87 5.14 -32.01 4.57
N GLN A 88 6.17 -32.86 4.47
CA GLN A 88 7.14 -32.89 3.37
C GLN A 88 7.73 -31.55 2.92
N SER A 89 8.89 -31.27 3.52
CA SER A 89 9.94 -30.40 2.99
C SER A 89 10.43 -30.92 1.63
N LEU A 90 9.78 -30.52 0.55
CA LEU A 90 10.42 -30.42 -0.75
C LEU A 90 11.06 -29.03 -0.82
N LYS A 91 12.38 -28.99 -0.71
CA LYS A 91 13.18 -27.85 -1.19
C LYS A 91 13.14 -27.86 -2.71
N GLU A 92 11.97 -27.58 -3.30
CA GLU A 92 11.93 -27.12 -4.68
C GLU A 92 12.61 -25.76 -4.69
N THR A 93 13.69 -25.65 -5.45
CA THR A 93 14.18 -24.37 -5.94
C THR A 93 13.08 -23.79 -6.82
N LEU A 94 12.06 -23.21 -6.18
CA LEU A 94 10.95 -22.57 -6.85
C LEU A 94 11.52 -21.32 -7.52
N ASP A 95 11.58 -21.36 -8.84
CA ASP A 95 11.82 -20.17 -9.64
C ASP A 95 10.87 -19.07 -9.16
N PRO A 96 11.34 -17.81 -9.07
CA PRO A 96 10.49 -16.72 -8.64
C PRO A 96 9.30 -16.63 -9.60
N GLU A 97 8.09 -16.85 -9.08
CA GLU A 97 6.87 -16.60 -9.85
C GLU A 97 6.87 -15.12 -10.28
N GLU A 98 6.81 -14.89 -11.58
CA GLU A 98 6.75 -13.57 -12.19
C GLU A 98 5.33 -13.26 -12.66
N TYR A 99 4.93 -12.00 -12.49
CA TYR A 99 3.61 -11.50 -12.77
C TYR A 99 3.74 -10.17 -13.51
N GLU A 100 3.15 -10.05 -14.70
CA GLU A 100 3.07 -8.76 -15.38
C GLU A 100 2.24 -7.76 -14.56
N LEU A 101 1.11 -8.22 -14.02
CA LEU A 101 0.21 -7.44 -13.18
C LEU A 101 -0.28 -8.28 -12.00
N LEU A 102 -0.05 -7.81 -10.77
CA LEU A 102 -0.45 -8.50 -9.54
C LEU A 102 -1.37 -7.61 -8.71
N HIS A 103 -2.56 -8.10 -8.38
CA HIS A 103 -3.49 -7.43 -7.47
C HIS A 103 -3.45 -8.07 -6.09
N ILE A 104 -3.17 -7.26 -5.07
CA ILE A 104 -3.04 -7.67 -3.67
C ILE A 104 -4.15 -7.02 -2.85
N ARG A 105 -4.90 -7.84 -2.10
CA ARG A 105 -5.97 -7.36 -1.23
C ARG A 105 -5.41 -6.75 0.05
N GLY A 106 -5.80 -5.52 0.38
CA GLY A 106 -5.27 -4.75 1.51
C GLY A 106 -5.31 -5.46 2.87
N PRO A 107 -6.43 -6.09 3.27
CA PRO A 107 -6.50 -6.91 4.50
C PRO A 107 -5.45 -8.02 4.64
N SER A 108 -4.85 -8.48 3.54
CA SER A 108 -3.80 -9.52 3.56
C SER A 108 -2.39 -8.96 3.77
N ILE A 109 -2.20 -7.65 3.63
CA ILE A 109 -0.91 -6.98 3.75
C ILE A 109 -0.53 -6.85 5.23
N ARG A 110 0.75 -7.11 5.53
CA ARG A 110 1.38 -6.85 6.83
C ARG A 110 2.25 -5.59 6.75
N TYR A 111 3.19 -5.54 5.79
CA TYR A 111 4.12 -4.43 5.62
C TYR A 111 4.23 -4.00 4.16
N VAL A 112 4.53 -2.72 3.95
CA VAL A 112 4.95 -2.17 2.67
C VAL A 112 6.32 -1.53 2.87
N HIS A 113 7.34 -2.09 2.23
CA HIS A 113 8.69 -1.55 2.26
C HIS A 113 8.85 -0.57 1.10
N LEU A 114 9.19 0.67 1.45
CA LEU A 114 9.54 1.72 0.51
C LEU A 114 11.05 1.69 0.23
N PRO A 115 11.50 2.15 -0.94
CA PRO A 115 12.93 2.30 -1.22
C PRO A 115 13.62 3.16 -0.16
N GLY A 116 14.84 2.78 0.23
CA GLY A 116 15.61 3.52 1.25
C GLY A 116 16.05 4.91 0.80
N ASP A 117 16.11 5.16 -0.50
CA ASP A 117 16.46 6.42 -1.15
C ASP A 117 15.24 7.29 -1.50
N ALA A 118 14.01 6.83 -1.21
CA ALA A 118 12.81 7.56 -1.54
C ALA A 118 12.65 8.83 -0.67
N ASN A 119 12.60 10.00 -1.29
CA ASN A 119 12.27 11.25 -0.60
C ASN A 119 10.75 11.35 -0.36
N LEU A 120 10.30 10.78 0.75
CA LEU A 120 8.88 10.72 1.10
C LEU A 120 8.22 12.09 1.18
N GLN A 121 8.92 13.10 1.71
CA GLN A 121 8.37 14.44 1.84
C GLN A 121 8.06 15.07 0.48
N ALA A 122 9.00 14.94 -0.47
CA ALA A 122 8.81 15.43 -1.83
C ALA A 122 7.64 14.71 -2.52
N LEU A 123 7.60 13.37 -2.45
CA LEU A 123 6.55 12.56 -3.07
C LEU A 123 5.15 12.89 -2.54
N ILE A 124 5.00 13.06 -1.22
CA ILE A 124 3.73 13.43 -0.59
C ILE A 124 3.32 14.83 -1.04
N LYS A 125 4.24 15.79 -1.02
CA LYS A 125 3.97 17.18 -1.46
C LYS A 125 3.53 17.23 -2.92
N GLU A 126 4.22 16.51 -3.79
CA GLU A 126 3.87 16.41 -5.21
C GLU A 126 2.52 15.71 -5.42
N GLY A 127 2.25 14.64 -4.68
CA GLY A 127 0.96 13.95 -4.65
C GLY A 127 -0.19 14.90 -4.31
N LEU A 128 -0.08 15.62 -3.20
CA LEU A 128 -1.08 16.61 -2.76
C LEU A 128 -1.26 17.75 -3.77
N ASN A 129 -0.16 18.22 -4.38
CA ASN A 129 -0.21 19.24 -5.42
C ASN A 129 -0.96 18.77 -6.67
N ARG A 130 -0.75 17.52 -7.11
CA ARG A 130 -1.48 16.91 -8.22
C ARG A 130 -2.97 16.85 -7.94
N GLU A 131 -3.37 16.40 -6.75
CA GLU A 131 -4.78 16.33 -6.35
C GLU A 131 -5.44 17.70 -6.30
N ARG A 132 -4.76 18.69 -5.70
CA ARG A 132 -5.25 20.07 -5.66
C ARG A 132 -5.43 20.66 -7.06
N GLY A 133 -4.45 20.46 -7.93
CA GLY A 133 -4.52 20.91 -9.32
C GLY A 133 -5.67 20.27 -10.11
N ALA A 134 -5.95 18.98 -9.88
CA ALA A 134 -7.07 18.28 -10.50
C ALA A 134 -8.43 18.84 -10.02
N LEU A 135 -8.57 19.07 -8.71
CA LEU A 135 -9.77 19.66 -8.11
C LEU A 135 -10.05 21.08 -8.65
N ASP A 136 -9.01 21.90 -8.77
CA ASP A 136 -9.13 23.27 -9.27
C ASP A 136 -9.57 23.29 -10.75
N LYS A 137 -9.02 22.39 -11.58
CA LYS A 137 -9.47 22.21 -12.98
C LYS A 137 -10.95 21.81 -13.05
N TYR A 138 -11.37 20.84 -12.26
CA TYR A 138 -12.77 20.40 -12.21
C TYR A 138 -13.72 21.53 -11.80
N ARG A 139 -13.35 22.31 -10.78
CA ARG A 139 -14.15 23.45 -10.31
C ARG A 139 -14.27 24.54 -11.37
N ARG A 140 -13.20 24.81 -12.12
CA ARG A 140 -13.22 25.78 -13.24
C ARG A 140 -14.07 25.29 -14.41
N GLY A 141 -14.01 24.00 -14.75
CA GLY A 141 -14.82 23.39 -15.82
C GLY A 141 -16.32 23.48 -15.54
N LYS A 142 -16.76 23.18 -14.31
CA LYS A 142 -18.17 23.26 -13.91
C LYS A 142 -18.79 24.66 -13.99
N ARG A 143 -17.99 25.72 -13.86
CA ARG A 143 -18.48 27.11 -13.95
C ARG A 143 -18.84 27.52 -15.39
N LYS A 144 -18.31 26.84 -16.42
CA LYS A 144 -18.57 27.18 -17.81
C LYS A 144 -19.84 26.57 -18.42
N VAL A 145 -20.50 25.64 -17.71
CA VAL A 145 -21.68 24.90 -18.23
C VAL A 145 -23.01 25.57 -17.83
N LYS A 146 -22.97 26.63 -17.01
CA LYS A 146 -24.16 27.37 -16.53
C LYS A 146 -24.31 28.77 -17.14
N SER A 147 -23.67 29.05 -18.27
CA SER A 147 -23.80 30.30 -19.00
C SER A 147 -24.59 30.11 -20.29
#